data_AF-A0A7W6M8G7-F1
#
_entry.id   AF-A0A7W6M8G7-F1
#
_cell.length_a   1.000
_cell.length_b   1.000
_cell.length_c   1.000
_cell.angle_alpha   90.00
_cell.angle_beta   90.00
_cell.angle_gamma   90.00
#
_symmetry.space_group_name_H-M   'P 1'
#
loop_
_entity.id
_entity.type
_entity.pdbx_description
1 polymer ?
#
loop_
_entity_poly.entity_id
_entity_poly.type
_entity_poly.pdbx_seq_one_letter_code
_entity_poly.pdbx_strand_id
1 'polypeptide(L)'
;MAGAAIEFSCACQKIRGELHNAPAKGLHLGCFCASCLAGALHAGDAPDKGEPVYFFLTQPENINVIQGLDQLKPYAFSPEGIIRWQAACCGGQIFSSQPDPKSGFMSVRTDKLSDHAALGPVRSRAFVPTGNGKTRIEGKARLAKYVFNAVRARLSGRWRKTPLYNVETEQPIVPVTLISVAEKRALLDTV
;
A
#
# COMPACT_ATOMS: atom_id res chain seq x y z
N MET A 1 -9.34 -10.87 20.99
CA MET A 1 -9.31 -11.92 19.95
C MET A 1 -8.51 -11.38 18.78
N ALA A 2 -7.39 -12.02 18.43
CA ALA A 2 -6.72 -11.72 17.17
C ALA A 2 -7.70 -12.11 16.04
N GLY A 3 -8.01 -11.18 15.14
CA GLY A 3 -8.83 -11.52 13.97
C GLY A 3 -8.14 -12.61 13.15
N ALA A 4 -8.92 -13.47 12.51
CA ALA A 4 -8.40 -14.44 11.55
C ALA A 4 -7.53 -13.72 10.50
N ALA A 5 -6.49 -14.39 10.03
CA ALA A 5 -5.67 -13.87 8.95
C ALA A 5 -6.52 -13.75 7.67
N ILE A 6 -6.33 -12.67 6.91
CA ILE A 6 -6.97 -12.49 5.61
C ILE A 6 -5.91 -12.78 4.55
N GLU A 7 -6.15 -13.77 3.70
CA GLU A 7 -5.22 -14.09 2.62
C GLU A 7 -5.16 -12.96 1.59
N PHE A 8 -3.98 -12.69 1.07
CA PHE A 8 -3.78 -11.85 -0.11
C PHE A 8 -3.13 -12.63 -1.24
N SER A 9 -3.41 -12.25 -2.48
CA SER A 9 -2.76 -12.83 -3.65
C SER A 9 -2.68 -11.85 -4.83
N CYS A 10 -1.69 -12.05 -5.71
CA CYS A 10 -1.78 -11.47 -7.04
C CYS A 10 -2.76 -12.25 -7.92
N ALA A 11 -3.20 -11.68 -9.04
CA ALA A 11 -4.19 -12.32 -9.93
C ALA A 11 -3.78 -13.71 -10.42
N CYS A 12 -2.47 -13.91 -10.66
CA CYS A 12 -1.91 -15.18 -11.10
C CYS A 12 -1.62 -16.16 -9.94
N GLN A 13 -1.89 -15.76 -8.70
CA GLN A 13 -1.58 -16.46 -7.44
C GLN A 13 -0.11 -16.87 -7.23
N LYS A 14 0.85 -16.43 -8.05
CA LYS A 14 2.28 -16.71 -7.82
C LYS A 14 2.82 -16.00 -6.57
N ILE A 15 2.18 -14.90 -6.16
CA ILE A 15 2.44 -14.23 -4.89
C ILE A 15 1.23 -14.46 -4.00
N ARG A 16 1.45 -15.02 -2.81
CA ARG A 16 0.42 -15.22 -1.77
C ARG A 16 0.98 -14.94 -0.39
N GLY A 17 0.08 -14.61 0.52
CA GLY A 17 0.41 -14.49 1.94
C GLY A 17 -0.80 -14.07 2.76
N GLU A 18 -0.53 -13.57 3.96
CA GLU A 18 -1.53 -13.29 4.98
C GLU A 18 -1.37 -11.89 5.55
N LEU A 19 -2.51 -11.21 5.71
CA LEU A 19 -2.67 -10.00 6.48
C LEU A 19 -3.26 -10.36 7.85
N HIS A 20 -2.48 -10.16 8.90
CA HIS A 20 -2.89 -10.42 10.28
C HIS A 20 -3.47 -9.17 10.95
N ASN A 21 -4.23 -9.40 12.03
CA ASN A 21 -4.73 -8.35 12.93
C ASN A 21 -5.63 -7.30 12.28
N ALA A 22 -6.13 -7.52 11.07
CA ALA A 22 -7.19 -6.71 10.48
C ALA A 22 -8.55 -7.05 11.14
N PRO A 23 -9.47 -6.07 11.27
CA PRO A 23 -9.30 -4.64 11.02
C PRO A 23 -8.65 -3.89 12.21
N ALA A 24 -8.31 -4.59 13.31
CA ALA A 24 -7.94 -3.99 14.58
C ALA A 24 -6.62 -3.19 14.56
N LYS A 25 -5.65 -3.60 13.73
CA LYS A 25 -4.30 -3.01 13.64
C LYS A 25 -4.04 -2.34 12.29
N GLY A 26 -5.01 -1.58 11.80
CA GLY A 26 -4.82 -0.83 10.57
C GLY A 26 -5.91 0.19 10.31
N LEU A 27 -5.99 0.63 9.06
CA LEU A 27 -6.98 1.59 8.59
C LEU A 27 -7.39 1.27 7.15
N HIS A 28 -8.67 0.97 6.95
CA HIS A 28 -9.26 0.90 5.62
C HIS A 28 -9.41 2.33 5.07
N LEU A 29 -8.63 2.64 4.03
CA LEU A 29 -8.46 3.97 3.42
C LEU A 29 -8.79 3.94 1.93
N GLY A 30 -9.59 4.89 1.45
CA GLY A 30 -9.63 5.25 0.03
C GLY A 30 -8.75 6.47 -0.26
N CYS A 31 -7.88 6.41 -1.27
CA CYS A 31 -7.04 7.54 -1.68
C CYS A 31 -7.38 8.02 -3.10
N PHE A 32 -7.59 9.34 -3.24
CA PHE A 32 -7.92 10.00 -4.50
C PHE A 32 -6.74 10.75 -5.14
N CYS A 33 -5.52 10.59 -4.62
CA CYS A 33 -4.39 11.37 -5.14
C CYS A 33 -3.94 10.87 -6.52
N ALA A 34 -3.48 11.80 -7.37
CA ALA A 34 -2.95 11.47 -8.69
C ALA A 34 -1.78 10.46 -8.64
N SER A 35 -1.02 10.43 -7.55
CA SER A 35 0.06 9.44 -7.37
C SER A 35 -0.49 8.02 -7.20
N CYS A 36 -1.60 7.83 -6.48
CA CYS A 36 -2.24 6.53 -6.32
C CYS A 36 -2.88 6.07 -7.63
N LEU A 37 -3.58 6.98 -8.33
CA LEU A 37 -4.16 6.70 -9.64
C LEU A 37 -3.09 6.32 -10.67
N ALA A 38 -2.01 7.10 -10.80
CA ALA A 38 -0.90 6.77 -11.71
C ALA A 38 -0.25 5.43 -11.36
N GLY A 39 -0.15 5.09 -10.08
CA GLY A 39 0.34 3.78 -9.64
C GLY A 39 -0.55 2.65 -10.14
N ALA A 40 -1.86 2.77 -9.95
CA ALA A 40 -2.84 1.78 -10.39
C ALA A 40 -2.91 1.67 -11.92
N LEU A 41 -2.82 2.79 -12.64
CA LEU A 41 -2.72 2.80 -14.11
C LEU A 41 -1.47 2.06 -14.60
N HIS A 42 -0.31 2.32 -13.98
CA HIS A 42 0.93 1.61 -14.32
C HIS A 42 0.80 0.08 -14.10
N ALA A 43 0.15 -0.32 -13.02
CA ALA A 43 -0.07 -1.71 -12.66
C ALA A 43 -1.20 -2.39 -13.46
N GLY A 44 -1.91 -1.65 -14.33
CA GLY A 44 -3.05 -2.16 -15.09
C GLY A 44 -4.29 -2.46 -14.23
N ASP A 45 -4.40 -1.85 -13.05
CA ASP A 45 -5.48 -2.10 -12.08
C ASP A 45 -6.11 -0.79 -11.54
N ALA A 46 -6.24 0.19 -12.45
CA ALA A 46 -6.89 1.47 -12.20
C ALA A 46 -8.34 1.29 -11.74
N PRO A 47 -8.79 2.09 -10.75
CA PRO A 47 -10.19 2.11 -10.36
C PRO A 47 -11.04 2.79 -11.44
N ASP A 48 -12.35 2.60 -11.36
CA ASP A 48 -13.31 3.34 -12.17
C ASP A 48 -13.18 4.85 -11.97
N LYS A 49 -13.62 5.62 -12.98
CA LYS A 49 -13.52 7.09 -12.94
C LYS A 49 -14.25 7.66 -11.73
N GLY A 50 -13.52 8.39 -10.91
CA GLY A 50 -14.04 9.03 -9.69
C GLY A 50 -14.00 8.12 -8.46
N GLU A 51 -13.61 6.86 -8.58
CA GLU A 51 -13.36 5.99 -7.43
C GLU A 51 -11.91 6.12 -6.92
N PRO A 52 -11.69 5.99 -5.60
CA PRO A 52 -10.34 5.99 -5.04
C PRO A 52 -9.67 4.63 -5.23
N VAL A 53 -8.35 4.62 -5.06
CA VAL A 53 -7.62 3.37 -4.84
C VAL A 53 -7.76 2.99 -3.36
N TYR A 54 -8.27 1.79 -3.09
CA TYR A 54 -8.53 1.32 -1.74
C TYR A 54 -7.34 0.53 -1.18
N PHE A 55 -6.92 0.93 0.02
CA PHE A 55 -5.81 0.34 0.76
C PHE A 55 -6.24 -0.02 2.17
N PHE A 56 -5.69 -1.11 2.69
CA PHE A 56 -5.60 -1.30 4.14
C PHE A 56 -4.21 -0.87 4.60
N LEU A 57 -4.14 0.28 5.27
CA LEU A 57 -2.90 0.73 5.90
C LEU A 57 -2.63 -0.15 7.13
N THR A 58 -1.43 -0.69 7.22
CA THR A 58 -1.00 -1.62 8.28
C THR A 58 0.46 -1.34 8.66
N GLN A 59 1.08 -2.24 9.39
CA GLN A 59 2.52 -2.23 9.65
C GLN A 59 3.15 -3.51 9.10
N PRO A 60 4.46 -3.50 8.75
CA PRO A 60 5.13 -4.66 8.16
C PRO A 60 5.00 -5.94 8.99
N GLU A 61 4.96 -5.85 10.33
CA GLU A 61 4.86 -7.03 11.20
C GLU A 61 3.53 -7.79 11.08
N ASN A 62 2.51 -7.19 10.45
CA ASN A 62 1.22 -7.81 10.22
C ASN A 62 1.14 -8.51 8.85
N ILE A 63 2.22 -8.48 8.06
CA ILE A 63 2.26 -9.10 6.72
C ILE A 63 3.18 -10.30 6.76
N ASN A 64 2.64 -11.44 6.38
CA ASN A 64 3.41 -12.66 6.15
C ASN A 64 3.32 -13.03 4.66
N VAL A 65 4.42 -12.97 3.93
CA VAL A 65 4.46 -13.42 2.52
C VAL A 65 4.81 -14.91 2.53
N ILE A 66 3.87 -15.75 2.11
CA ILE A 66 4.03 -17.21 2.09
C ILE A 66 4.81 -17.65 0.85
N GLN A 67 4.59 -17.01 -0.30
CA GLN A 67 5.29 -17.34 -1.55
C GLN A 67 5.40 -16.14 -2.49
N GLY A 68 6.37 -16.20 -3.41
CA GLY A 68 6.53 -15.25 -4.50
C GLY A 68 7.13 -13.91 -4.08
N LEU A 69 7.91 -13.89 -2.99
CA LEU A 69 8.60 -12.69 -2.54
C LEU A 69 9.63 -12.21 -3.59
N ASP A 70 10.29 -13.15 -4.26
CA ASP A 70 11.20 -12.96 -5.39
C ASP A 70 10.50 -12.49 -6.68
N GLN A 71 9.17 -12.65 -6.75
CA GLN A 71 8.35 -12.22 -7.89
C GLN A 71 7.86 -10.78 -7.77
N LEU A 72 8.24 -10.07 -6.71
CA LEU A 72 7.95 -8.65 -6.54
C LEU A 72 8.86 -7.81 -7.44
N LYS A 73 8.29 -6.82 -8.13
CA LYS A 73 9.01 -5.87 -8.99
C LYS A 73 8.69 -4.44 -8.54
N PRO A 74 9.34 -3.92 -7.49
CA PRO A 74 8.98 -2.63 -6.93
C PRO A 74 9.32 -1.47 -7.87
N TYR A 75 8.49 -0.43 -7.83
CA TYR A 75 8.73 0.82 -8.54
C TYR A 75 8.32 2.04 -7.71
N ALA A 76 8.90 3.19 -8.05
CA ALA A 76 8.54 4.48 -7.48
C ALA A 76 8.62 5.57 -8.54
N PHE A 77 7.92 6.69 -8.31
CA PHE A 77 7.96 7.85 -9.22
C PHE A 77 9.03 8.89 -8.83
N SER A 78 9.68 8.70 -7.70
CA SER A 78 10.81 9.49 -7.21
C SER A 78 11.57 8.68 -6.15
N PRO A 79 12.86 8.98 -5.89
CA PRO A 79 13.65 8.26 -4.89
C PRO A 79 13.05 8.31 -3.47
N GLU A 80 12.47 9.45 -3.09
CA GLU A 80 11.85 9.66 -1.77
C GLU A 80 10.35 9.29 -1.75
N GLY A 81 9.82 8.86 -2.89
CA GLY A 81 8.40 8.60 -3.07
C GLY A 81 7.96 7.24 -2.53
N ILE A 82 6.64 7.04 -2.46
CA ILE A 82 6.05 5.75 -2.10
C ILE A 82 6.55 4.66 -3.06
N ILE A 83 7.12 3.59 -2.49
CA ILE A 83 7.48 2.38 -3.22
C ILE A 83 6.21 1.54 -3.37
N ARG A 84 5.90 1.14 -4.61
CA ARG A 84 4.78 0.27 -4.96
C ARG A 84 5.33 -1.09 -5.35
N TRP A 85 4.83 -2.13 -4.70
CA TRP A 85 5.28 -3.50 -4.90
C TRP A 85 4.27 -4.23 -5.76
N GLN A 86 4.58 -4.40 -7.04
CA GLN A 86 3.75 -5.12 -7.99
C GLN A 86 4.27 -6.53 -8.24
N ALA A 87 3.38 -7.42 -8.68
CA ALA A 87 3.76 -8.75 -9.13
C ALA A 87 4.37 -8.70 -10.54
N ALA A 88 5.56 -9.27 -10.73
CA ALA A 88 6.17 -9.41 -12.05
C ALA A 88 5.32 -10.26 -13.01
N CYS A 89 4.55 -11.22 -12.50
CA CYS A 89 3.77 -12.15 -13.32
C CYS A 89 2.55 -11.51 -14.01
N CYS A 90 1.94 -10.50 -13.39
CA CYS A 90 0.63 -9.98 -13.82
C CYS A 90 0.49 -8.47 -13.65
N GLY A 91 1.53 -7.75 -13.22
CA GLY A 91 1.55 -6.29 -13.07
C GLY A 91 0.78 -5.74 -11.87
N GLY A 92 -0.20 -6.47 -11.33
CA GLY A 92 -1.05 -5.99 -10.24
C GLY A 92 -0.26 -5.54 -9.00
N GLN A 93 -0.54 -4.33 -8.53
CA GLN A 93 0.07 -3.78 -7.31
C GLN A 93 -0.49 -4.51 -6.09
N ILE A 94 0.38 -4.97 -5.18
CA ILE A 94 -0.04 -5.66 -3.94
C ILE A 94 0.17 -4.75 -2.74
N PHE A 95 1.36 -4.16 -2.62
CA PHE A 95 1.73 -3.37 -1.46
C PHE A 95 2.15 -1.95 -1.80
N SER A 96 2.15 -1.09 -0.79
CA SER A 96 2.92 0.14 -0.80
C SER A 96 3.67 0.32 0.51
N SER A 97 4.84 0.95 0.46
CA SER A 97 5.65 1.28 1.63
C SER A 97 6.45 2.56 1.39
N GLN A 98 7.03 3.12 2.45
CA GLN A 98 7.94 4.26 2.34
C GLN A 98 9.38 3.79 2.09
N PRO A 99 10.24 4.57 1.41
CA PRO A 99 11.64 4.23 1.22
C PRO A 99 12.37 3.95 2.54
N ASP A 100 12.11 4.75 3.58
CA ASP A 100 12.60 4.50 4.94
C ASP A 100 11.80 3.37 5.61
N PRO A 101 12.38 2.16 5.82
CA PRO A 101 11.69 1.07 6.50
C PRO A 101 11.35 1.39 7.96
N LYS A 102 12.09 2.30 8.60
CA LYS A 102 11.84 2.72 9.99
C LYS A 102 10.52 3.46 10.14
N SER A 103 9.96 3.98 9.05
CA SER A 103 8.65 4.62 9.07
C SER A 103 7.55 3.67 9.57
N GLY A 104 7.72 2.35 9.38
CA GLY A 104 6.73 1.34 9.76
C GLY A 104 5.42 1.43 8.96
N PHE A 105 5.40 2.24 7.89
CA PHE A 105 4.25 2.40 7.02
C PHE A 105 4.27 1.35 5.92
N MET A 106 3.20 0.56 5.88
CA MET A 106 2.93 -0.37 4.80
C MET A 106 1.42 -0.37 4.52
N SER A 107 1.04 -0.69 3.30
CA SER A 107 -0.35 -0.96 2.95
C SER A 107 -0.48 -2.16 2.04
N VAL A 108 -1.66 -2.77 2.05
CA VAL A 108 -2.09 -3.79 1.07
C VAL A 108 -3.22 -3.21 0.25
N ARG A 109 -3.23 -3.46 -1.05
CA ARG A 109 -4.37 -3.18 -1.93
C ARG A 109 -5.54 -4.10 -1.55
N THR A 110 -6.71 -3.51 -1.28
CA THR A 110 -7.84 -4.27 -0.71
C THR A 110 -8.47 -5.27 -1.67
N ASP A 111 -8.39 -5.01 -2.97
CA ASP A 111 -8.80 -5.91 -4.06
C ASP A 111 -7.86 -7.11 -4.23
N LYS A 112 -6.72 -7.14 -3.53
CA LYS A 112 -5.85 -8.32 -3.48
C LYS A 112 -6.15 -9.23 -2.30
N LEU A 113 -7.09 -8.85 -1.43
CA LEU A 113 -7.53 -9.66 -0.29
C LEU A 113 -8.66 -10.62 -0.69
N SER A 114 -8.63 -11.82 -0.14
CA SER A 114 -9.69 -12.84 -0.31
C SER A 114 -11.02 -12.42 0.32
N ASP A 115 -10.97 -11.75 1.47
CA ASP A 115 -12.13 -11.20 2.17
C ASP A 115 -11.89 -9.72 2.53
N HIS A 116 -12.26 -8.83 1.61
CA HIS A 116 -12.19 -7.40 1.87
C HIS A 116 -13.28 -6.89 2.84
N ALA A 117 -14.35 -7.66 3.08
CA ALA A 117 -15.46 -7.27 3.94
C ALA A 117 -15.04 -7.38 5.42
N ALA A 118 -14.13 -8.30 5.74
CA ALA A 118 -13.47 -8.40 7.04
C ALA A 118 -12.70 -7.12 7.45
N LEU A 119 -12.36 -6.23 6.51
CA LEU A 119 -11.77 -4.92 6.83
C LEU A 119 -12.77 -3.95 7.46
N GLY A 120 -14.06 -4.21 7.34
CA GLY A 120 -15.13 -3.28 7.67
C GLY A 120 -15.16 -2.06 6.74
N PRO A 121 -15.99 -1.05 7.05
CA PRO A 121 -16.18 0.10 6.17
C PRO A 121 -14.93 0.95 6.08
N VAL A 122 -14.76 1.65 4.95
CA VAL A 122 -13.72 2.67 4.77
C VAL A 122 -13.86 3.73 5.87
N ARG A 123 -12.83 3.86 6.71
CA ARG A 123 -12.84 4.75 7.89
C ARG A 123 -12.16 6.09 7.64
N SER A 124 -11.46 6.22 6.52
CA SER A 124 -10.80 7.46 6.11
C SER A 124 -10.76 7.54 4.59
N ARG A 125 -10.90 8.75 4.05
CA ARG A 125 -10.68 9.03 2.62
C ARG A 125 -9.69 10.17 2.50
N ALA A 126 -8.57 9.95 1.81
CA ALA A 126 -7.51 10.92 1.65
C ALA A 126 -7.56 11.58 0.27
N PHE A 127 -7.19 12.86 0.23
CA PHE A 127 -7.13 13.67 -0.99
C PHE A 127 -8.47 13.78 -1.75
N VAL A 128 -9.60 13.70 -1.05
CA VAL A 128 -10.94 13.82 -1.66
C VAL A 128 -11.07 15.18 -2.34
N PRO A 129 -11.37 15.24 -3.66
CA PRO A 129 -11.53 16.51 -4.37
C PRO A 129 -12.67 17.36 -3.82
N THR A 130 -12.47 18.68 -3.71
CA THR A 130 -13.50 19.62 -3.22
C THR A 130 -14.04 20.56 -4.31
N GLY A 131 -13.79 20.27 -5.59
CA GLY A 131 -14.30 21.04 -6.74
C GLY A 131 -13.55 22.34 -7.06
N ASN A 132 -12.85 22.94 -6.09
CA ASN A 132 -12.07 24.17 -6.26
C ASN A 132 -10.56 23.93 -6.41
N GLY A 133 -10.17 22.78 -6.96
CA GLY A 133 -8.76 22.36 -7.08
C GLY A 133 -8.09 22.00 -5.74
N LYS A 134 -8.79 22.11 -4.61
CA LYS A 134 -8.30 21.66 -3.30
C LYS A 134 -8.74 20.23 -3.02
N THR A 135 -8.10 19.64 -2.01
CA THR A 135 -8.47 18.34 -1.50
C THR A 135 -8.71 18.40 0.00
N ARG A 136 -9.48 17.43 0.51
CA ARG A 136 -9.71 17.23 1.94
C ARG A 136 -9.41 15.80 2.35
N ILE A 137 -9.30 15.62 3.66
CA ILE A 137 -9.25 14.30 4.28
C ILE A 137 -10.52 14.14 5.09
N GLU A 138 -11.24 13.06 4.83
CA GLU A 138 -12.36 12.59 5.64
C GLU A 138 -11.86 11.52 6.60
N GLY A 139 -12.33 11.50 7.85
CA GLY A 139 -11.81 10.58 8.87
C GLY A 139 -10.40 10.93 9.40
N LYS A 140 -10.01 12.21 9.38
CA LYS A 140 -8.69 12.71 9.84
C LYS A 140 -8.22 12.13 11.17
N ALA A 141 -9.10 12.03 12.16
CA ALA A 141 -8.76 11.47 13.48
C ALA A 141 -8.33 9.99 13.41
N ARG A 142 -8.92 9.21 12.50
CA ARG A 142 -8.55 7.80 12.28
C ARG A 142 -7.20 7.68 11.58
N LEU A 143 -6.95 8.52 10.58
CA LEU A 143 -5.65 8.60 9.93
C LEU A 143 -4.54 9.04 10.90
N ALA A 144 -4.79 10.08 11.71
CA ALA A 144 -3.85 10.55 12.72
C ALA A 144 -3.53 9.46 13.76
N LYS A 145 -4.55 8.72 14.22
CA LYS A 145 -4.36 7.56 15.11
C LYS A 145 -3.48 6.48 14.47
N TYR A 146 -3.68 6.18 13.19
CA TYR A 146 -2.84 5.23 12.46
C TYR A 146 -1.39 5.70 12.37
N VAL A 147 -1.16 6.96 11.97
CA VAL A 147 0.18 7.58 11.91
C VAL A 147 0.87 7.51 13.28
N PHE A 148 0.16 7.84 14.35
CA PHE A 148 0.68 7.75 15.71
C PHE A 148 1.07 6.32 16.11
N ASN A 149 0.29 5.31 15.68
CA ASN A 149 0.64 3.90 15.90
C ASN A 149 1.86 3.45 15.09
N ALA A 150 2.04 3.95 13.87
CA ALA A 150 3.23 3.69 13.06
C ALA A 150 4.50 4.29 13.72
N VAL A 151 4.41 5.51 14.25
CA VAL A 151 5.49 6.12 15.05
C VAL A 151 5.82 5.26 16.28
N ARG A 152 4.81 4.72 16.97
CA ARG A 152 5.05 3.77 18.07
C ARG A 152 5.72 2.47 17.61
N ALA A 153 5.36 1.95 16.43
CA ALA A 153 6.00 0.78 15.85
C ALA A 153 7.49 1.03 15.57
N ARG A 154 7.84 2.22 15.05
CA ARG A 154 9.23 2.70 14.90
C ARG A 154 9.99 2.65 16.24
N LEU A 155 9.45 3.29 17.27
CA LEU A 155 10.08 3.38 18.60
C LEU A 155 10.25 2.01 19.26
N SER A 156 9.32 1.08 19.04
CA SER A 156 9.37 -0.28 19.59
C SER A 156 10.28 -1.25 18.82
N GLY A 157 10.86 -0.83 17.69
CA GLY A 157 11.64 -1.72 16.82
C GLY A 157 10.84 -2.74 16.03
N ARG A 158 9.50 -2.76 16.14
CA ARG A 158 8.65 -3.71 15.40
C ARG A 158 8.75 -3.58 13.88
N TRP A 159 9.13 -2.40 13.38
CA TRP A 159 9.41 -2.15 11.97
C TRP A 159 10.47 -3.10 11.39
N ARG A 160 11.35 -3.68 12.22
CA ARG A 160 12.36 -4.66 11.80
C ARG A 160 11.75 -6.01 11.38
N LYS A 161 10.52 -6.30 11.80
CA LYS A 161 9.77 -7.47 11.32
C LYS A 161 9.09 -7.09 10.02
N THR A 162 9.81 -7.20 8.91
CA THR A 162 9.32 -6.76 7.60
C THR A 162 9.70 -7.77 6.52
N PRO A 163 8.78 -8.12 5.60
CA PRO A 163 9.10 -9.00 4.49
C PRO A 163 9.79 -8.27 3.33
N LEU A 164 9.77 -6.93 3.29
CA LEU A 164 10.13 -6.15 2.09
C LEU A 164 11.49 -5.44 2.17
N TYR A 165 12.15 -5.46 3.32
CA TYR A 165 13.42 -4.76 3.52
C TYR A 165 14.42 -5.66 4.21
N ASN A 166 15.69 -5.53 3.81
CA ASN A 166 16.80 -6.04 4.58
C ASN A 166 17.01 -5.11 5.78
N VAL A 167 16.93 -5.68 6.99
CA VAL A 167 16.97 -4.93 8.25
C VAL A 167 18.35 -4.36 8.56
N GLU A 168 19.41 -5.00 8.05
CA GLU A 168 20.80 -4.60 8.28
C GLU A 168 21.21 -3.47 7.35
N THR A 169 20.87 -3.59 6.05
CA THR A 169 21.22 -2.58 5.04
C THR A 169 20.17 -1.47 4.92
N GLU A 170 18.98 -1.68 5.50
CA GLU A 170 17.80 -0.82 5.41
C GLU A 170 17.33 -0.58 3.95
N GLN A 171 17.73 -1.46 3.03
CA GLN A 171 17.36 -1.41 1.62
C GLN A 171 16.17 -2.34 1.31
N PRO A 172 15.36 -1.99 0.29
CA PRO A 172 14.41 -2.92 -0.32
C PRO A 172 15.07 -4.26 -0.70
N ILE A 173 14.39 -5.39 -0.48
CA ILE A 173 14.90 -6.72 -0.85
C ILE A 173 15.05 -6.94 -2.37
N VAL A 174 14.34 -6.12 -3.15
CA VAL A 174 14.41 -6.10 -4.62
C VAL A 174 14.69 -4.66 -5.06
N PRO A 175 15.60 -4.42 -6.02
CA PRO A 175 15.88 -3.08 -6.52
C PRO A 175 14.64 -2.36 -7.02
N VAL A 176 14.46 -1.10 -6.58
CA VAL A 176 13.31 -0.27 -6.97
C VAL A 176 13.57 0.36 -8.33
N THR A 177 12.68 0.12 -9.28
CA THR A 177 12.71 0.78 -10.58
C THR A 177 12.13 2.19 -10.45
N LEU A 178 12.90 3.21 -10.85
CA LEU A 178 12.37 4.57 -10.92
C LEU A 178 11.67 4.79 -12.25
N ILE A 179 10.39 5.15 -12.17
CA ILE A 179 9.59 5.59 -13.31
C ILE A 179 9.64 7.11 -13.34
N SER A 180 9.93 7.68 -14.49
CA SER A 180 10.11 9.12 -14.63
C SER A 180 8.82 9.89 -14.34
N VAL A 181 8.98 11.17 -13.97
CA VAL A 181 7.86 12.09 -13.79
C VAL A 181 7.08 12.27 -15.11
N ALA A 182 7.78 12.21 -16.24
CA ALA A 182 7.16 12.29 -17.57
C ALA A 182 6.25 11.09 -17.84
N GLU A 183 6.71 9.87 -17.57
CA GLU A 183 5.89 8.65 -17.70
C GLU A 183 4.70 8.66 -16.74
N LYS A 184 4.91 9.10 -15.48
CA LYS A 184 3.82 9.27 -14.52
C LYS A 184 2.74 10.23 -15.05
N ARG A 185 3.16 11.35 -15.66
CA ARG A 185 2.25 12.33 -16.25
C ARG A 185 1.51 11.74 -17.44
N ALA A 186 2.22 11.06 -18.35
CA ALA A 186 1.62 10.41 -19.50
C ALA A 186 0.54 9.39 -19.12
N LEU A 187 0.73 8.64 -18.01
CA LEU A 187 -0.32 7.76 -17.48
C LEU A 187 -1.59 8.54 -17.11
N LEU A 188 -1.44 9.67 -16.41
CA LEU A 188 -2.57 10.48 -15.97
C LEU A 188 -3.31 11.17 -17.10
N ASP A 189 -2.63 11.47 -18.21
CA ASP A 189 -3.24 12.10 -19.38
C ASP A 189 -4.18 11.14 -20.16
N THR A 190 -4.27 9.87 -19.76
CA THR A 190 -5.14 8.86 -20.39
C THR A 190 -6.59 8.83 -19.88
N VAL A 191 -6.94 9.60 -18.83
CA VAL A 191 -8.22 9.48 -18.08
C VAL A 191 -8.94 10.80 -17.79
#